data_AF-A0A2V3JEG5-F1
#
_entry.id   AF-A0A2V3JEG5-F1
#
_cell.length_a   1.000
_cell.length_b   1.000
_cell.length_c   1.000
_cell.angle_alpha   90.00
_cell.angle_beta   90.00
_cell.angle_gamma   90.00
#
_symmetry.space_group_name_H-M   'P 1'
#
loop_
_entity.id
_entity.type
_entity.pdbx_description
1 polymer ?
#
loop_
_entity_poly.entity_id
_entity_poly.type
_entity_poly.pdbx_seq_one_letter_code
_entity_poly.pdbx_strand_id
1 'polypeptide(L)'
;MSLLKEKYDIVSSFFNGLNYKEWKRLSPEELSKLTAEAYNRIATEEKKKMFVKNFVALKKLYLLASPHPETIGIKDEVRFFEMIKKMVVKYSTTKIRAISRDLEYEINQLISRSISAEKPVDIFDLLEKGKPDISVLDENFLAQFREMGYKNYAADLLLKIINDELRVRMKKNPFRYKSLYEMLKELIEKYNVRLVTTADVIEELMEIAKEIRRKQGEGEKLDLTEEELAFYDLLSSKERVFENYEEIRAIAKEVIRNLAIM
;
A
#
# COMPACT_ATOMS: atom_id res chain seq x y z
N MET A 1 -9.09 23.93 -25.83
CA MET A 1 -9.58 24.41 -24.52
C MET A 1 -10.83 23.67 -24.03
N SER A 2 -11.87 23.49 -24.84
CA SER A 2 -13.09 22.72 -24.47
C SER A 2 -12.79 21.35 -23.82
N LEU A 3 -11.92 20.54 -24.44
CA LEU A 3 -11.51 19.23 -23.91
C LEU A 3 -10.73 19.29 -22.58
N LEU A 4 -9.90 20.32 -22.39
CA LEU A 4 -9.14 20.51 -21.14
C LEU A 4 -10.11 20.77 -19.98
N LYS A 5 -11.07 21.69 -20.22
CA LYS A 5 -12.11 22.03 -19.27
C LYS A 5 -13.00 20.81 -18.95
N GLU A 6 -13.44 20.07 -19.97
CA GLU A 6 -14.23 18.85 -19.78
C GLU A 6 -13.52 17.84 -18.87
N LYS A 7 -12.24 17.55 -19.12
CA LYS A 7 -11.49 16.60 -18.27
C LYS A 7 -11.25 17.14 -16.87
N TYR A 8 -11.01 18.45 -16.73
CA TYR A 8 -10.91 19.10 -15.44
C TYR A 8 -12.22 19.01 -14.64
N ASP A 9 -13.37 19.27 -15.28
CA ASP A 9 -14.70 19.18 -14.65
C ASP A 9 -15.00 17.75 -14.19
N ILE A 10 -14.66 16.74 -15.01
CA ILE A 10 -14.80 15.33 -14.61
C ILE A 10 -13.91 15.01 -13.41
N VAL A 11 -12.64 15.40 -13.42
CA VAL A 11 -11.69 15.10 -12.34
C VAL A 11 -12.07 15.81 -11.04
N SER A 12 -12.43 17.10 -11.12
CA SER A 12 -12.86 17.89 -9.97
C SER A 12 -14.18 17.38 -9.36
N SER A 13 -15.09 16.83 -10.17
CA SER A 13 -16.37 16.29 -9.70
C SER A 13 -16.24 15.16 -8.67
N PHE A 14 -15.14 14.40 -8.69
CA PHE A 14 -14.85 13.37 -7.68
C PHE A 14 -14.65 13.95 -6.27
N PHE A 15 -14.34 15.25 -6.18
CA PHE A 15 -13.95 15.93 -4.95
C PHE A 15 -14.89 17.09 -4.60
N ASN A 16 -16.12 17.09 -5.12
CA ASN A 16 -17.12 18.12 -4.84
C ASN A 16 -17.37 18.29 -3.33
N GLY A 17 -17.17 19.50 -2.81
CA GLY A 17 -17.30 19.79 -1.38
C GLY A 17 -16.03 19.56 -0.56
N LEU A 18 -14.89 19.24 -1.19
CA LEU A 18 -13.57 19.37 -0.56
C LEU A 18 -12.97 20.74 -0.89
N ASN A 19 -12.45 21.42 0.14
CA ASN A 19 -11.66 22.62 -0.07
C ASN A 19 -10.19 22.27 -0.35
N TYR A 20 -9.92 21.73 -1.53
CA TYR A 20 -8.56 21.40 -1.96
C TYR A 20 -7.84 22.54 -2.68
N LYS A 21 -8.48 23.67 -2.97
CA LYS A 21 -7.86 24.73 -3.79
C LYS A 21 -6.69 25.42 -3.11
N GLU A 22 -6.73 25.53 -1.78
CA GLU A 22 -5.67 26.15 -0.98
C GLU A 22 -4.72 25.15 -0.30
N TRP A 23 -4.66 23.91 -0.81
CA TRP A 23 -3.93 22.80 -0.17
C TRP A 23 -2.46 23.11 0.15
N LYS A 24 -1.81 23.99 -0.61
CA LYS A 24 -0.40 24.42 -0.37
C LYS A 24 -0.19 25.24 0.89
N ARG A 25 -1.26 25.79 1.47
CA ARG A 25 -1.20 26.55 2.73
C ARG A 25 -1.41 25.68 3.96
N LEU A 26 -1.81 24.42 3.75
CA LEU A 26 -2.07 23.49 4.84
C LEU A 26 -0.78 23.01 5.46
N SER A 27 -0.82 22.77 6.77
CA SER A 27 0.21 22.00 7.46
C SER A 27 0.27 20.56 6.91
N PRO A 28 1.39 19.83 7.12
CA PRO A 28 1.49 18.43 6.70
C PRO A 28 0.34 17.55 7.22
N GLU A 29 -0.12 17.80 8.45
CA GLU A 29 -1.23 17.07 9.08
C GLU A 29 -2.56 17.34 8.38
N GLU A 30 -2.90 18.62 8.16
CA GLU A 30 -4.12 19.01 7.47
C GLU A 30 -4.14 18.51 6.02
N LEU A 31 -3.01 18.60 5.32
CA LEU A 31 -2.87 18.10 3.94
C LEU A 31 -3.09 16.59 3.87
N SER A 32 -2.60 15.85 4.85
CA SER A 32 -2.84 14.41 4.90
C SER A 32 -4.29 14.07 5.17
N LYS A 33 -4.95 14.74 6.13
CA LYS A 33 -6.40 14.56 6.36
C LYS A 33 -7.19 14.84 5.07
N LEU A 34 -6.88 15.94 4.38
CA LEU A 34 -7.50 16.30 3.12
C LEU A 34 -7.29 15.23 2.04
N THR A 35 -6.07 14.73 1.87
CA THR A 35 -5.76 13.72 0.84
C THR A 35 -6.33 12.34 1.17
N ALA A 36 -6.39 11.96 2.46
CA ALA A 36 -7.07 10.76 2.92
C ALA A 36 -8.58 10.83 2.67
N GLU A 37 -9.21 11.99 2.93
CA GLU A 37 -10.62 12.20 2.62
C GLU A 37 -10.88 12.12 1.11
N ALA A 38 -10.07 12.81 0.30
CA ALA A 38 -10.15 12.78 -1.14
C ALA A 38 -10.02 11.35 -1.69
N TYR A 39 -9.06 10.58 -1.19
CA TYR A 39 -8.90 9.17 -1.53
C TYR A 39 -10.16 8.36 -1.20
N ASN A 40 -10.70 8.55 0.02
CA ASN A 40 -11.87 7.80 0.49
C ASN A 40 -13.12 8.05 -0.38
N ARG A 41 -13.28 9.24 -0.96
CA ARG A 41 -14.40 9.56 -1.88
C ARG A 41 -14.37 8.78 -3.18
N ILE A 42 -13.18 8.35 -3.60
CA ILE A 42 -12.97 7.54 -4.82
C ILE A 42 -12.64 6.09 -4.52
N ALA A 43 -12.89 5.59 -3.32
CA ALA A 43 -12.41 4.30 -2.84
C ALA A 43 -12.78 3.07 -3.68
N THR A 44 -13.85 3.15 -4.48
CA THR A 44 -14.33 2.02 -5.29
C THR A 44 -13.38 1.73 -6.45
N GLU A 45 -13.18 0.46 -6.81
CA GLU A 45 -12.27 0.10 -7.91
C GLU A 45 -12.65 0.81 -9.23
N GLU A 46 -13.96 0.92 -9.50
CA GLU A 46 -14.49 1.65 -10.65
C GLU A 46 -14.18 3.16 -10.59
N LYS A 47 -14.42 3.82 -9.45
CA LYS A 47 -14.09 5.26 -9.29
C LYS A 47 -12.59 5.50 -9.38
N LYS A 48 -11.75 4.66 -8.76
CA LYS A 48 -10.28 4.71 -8.89
C LYS A 48 -9.86 4.61 -10.35
N LYS A 49 -10.41 3.65 -11.10
CA LYS A 49 -10.14 3.47 -12.54
C LYS A 49 -10.56 4.68 -13.36
N MET A 50 -11.77 5.18 -13.15
CA MET A 50 -12.28 6.37 -13.85
C MET A 50 -11.45 7.61 -13.54
N PHE A 51 -11.10 7.82 -12.27
CA PHE A 51 -10.27 8.92 -11.82
C PHE A 51 -8.89 8.88 -12.47
N VAL A 52 -8.17 7.75 -12.40
CA VAL A 52 -6.83 7.61 -13.00
C VAL A 52 -6.87 7.87 -14.50
N LYS A 53 -7.85 7.30 -15.22
CA LYS A 53 -7.99 7.49 -16.67
C LYS A 53 -8.22 8.97 -17.04
N ASN A 54 -9.15 9.64 -16.36
CA ASN A 54 -9.47 11.04 -16.65
C ASN A 54 -8.36 11.99 -16.20
N PHE A 55 -7.70 11.72 -15.08
CA PHE A 55 -6.57 12.51 -14.61
C PHE A 55 -5.38 12.45 -15.60
N VAL A 56 -5.05 11.28 -16.12
CA VAL A 56 -3.97 11.17 -17.14
C VAL A 56 -4.35 11.96 -18.39
N ALA A 57 -5.59 11.84 -18.88
CA ALA A 57 -6.05 12.62 -20.03
C ALA A 57 -5.97 14.13 -19.76
N LEU A 58 -6.41 14.58 -18.58
CA LEU A 58 -6.28 15.97 -18.13
C LEU A 58 -4.81 16.42 -18.13
N LYS A 59 -3.92 15.63 -17.54
CA LYS A 59 -2.48 15.95 -17.47
C LYS A 59 -1.86 16.06 -18.87
N LYS A 60 -2.21 15.17 -19.80
CA LYS A 60 -1.78 15.23 -21.20
C LYS A 60 -2.24 16.53 -21.88
N LEU A 61 -3.53 16.86 -21.77
CA LEU A 61 -4.09 18.10 -22.33
C LEU A 61 -3.48 19.36 -21.70
N TYR A 62 -3.25 19.34 -20.39
CA TYR A 62 -2.60 20.42 -19.63
C TYR A 62 -1.19 20.70 -20.16
N LEU A 63 -0.39 19.66 -20.36
CA LEU A 63 0.98 19.77 -20.85
C LEU A 63 1.04 20.28 -22.29
N LEU A 64 0.10 19.86 -23.15
CA LEU A 64 -0.01 20.34 -24.53
C LEU A 64 -0.47 21.80 -24.62
N ALA A 65 -1.29 22.24 -23.67
CA ALA A 65 -1.81 23.61 -23.64
C ALA A 65 -0.90 24.60 -22.88
N SER A 66 0.00 24.13 -22.02
CA SER A 66 0.91 24.99 -21.27
C SER A 66 1.92 25.69 -22.19
N PRO A 67 2.18 27.01 -22.06
CA PRO A 67 1.84 27.89 -20.93
C PRO A 67 0.60 28.79 -21.13
N HIS A 68 -0.49 28.31 -21.74
CA HIS A 68 -1.71 29.09 -21.95
C HIS A 68 -2.31 29.60 -20.61
N PRO A 69 -2.86 30.83 -20.52
CA PRO A 69 -3.37 31.41 -19.26
C PRO A 69 -4.34 30.52 -18.46
N GLU A 70 -5.26 29.83 -19.14
CA GLU A 70 -6.18 28.87 -18.49
C GLU A 70 -5.45 27.70 -17.79
N THR A 71 -4.24 27.32 -18.24
CA THR A 71 -3.42 26.29 -17.57
C THR A 71 -2.72 26.82 -16.32
N ILE A 72 -2.56 28.14 -16.18
CA ILE A 72 -1.98 28.74 -14.97
C ILE A 72 -2.95 28.58 -13.80
N GLY A 73 -4.25 28.83 -14.04
CA GLY A 73 -5.29 28.78 -13.01
C GLY A 73 -5.55 27.40 -12.41
N ILE A 74 -5.29 26.32 -13.15
CA ILE A 74 -5.53 24.94 -12.69
C ILE A 74 -4.26 24.20 -12.26
N LYS A 75 -3.08 24.84 -12.35
CA LYS A 75 -1.78 24.21 -12.10
C LYS A 75 -1.71 23.52 -10.73
N ASP A 76 -2.15 24.21 -9.69
CA ASP A 76 -2.06 23.70 -8.32
C ASP A 76 -3.07 22.57 -8.08
N GLU A 77 -4.23 22.63 -8.71
CA GLU A 77 -5.24 21.60 -8.61
C GLU A 77 -4.81 20.33 -9.35
N VAL A 78 -4.18 20.46 -10.52
CA VAL A 78 -3.58 19.34 -11.25
C VAL A 78 -2.51 18.64 -10.40
N ARG A 79 -1.72 19.38 -9.62
CA ARG A 79 -0.75 18.80 -8.66
C ARG A 79 -1.45 18.06 -7.52
N PHE A 80 -2.53 18.62 -6.96
CA PHE A 80 -3.32 17.93 -5.94
C PHE A 80 -3.90 16.62 -6.47
N PHE A 81 -4.52 16.64 -7.66
CA PHE A 81 -5.04 15.41 -8.29
C PHE A 81 -3.93 14.40 -8.58
N GLU A 82 -2.72 14.86 -8.92
CA GLU A 82 -1.56 14.00 -9.09
C GLU A 82 -1.19 13.27 -7.79
N MET A 83 -1.24 13.96 -6.65
CA MET A 83 -1.00 13.33 -5.34
C MET A 83 -2.01 12.22 -5.07
N ILE A 84 -3.31 12.48 -5.30
CA ILE A 84 -4.36 11.47 -5.14
C ILE A 84 -4.14 10.30 -6.10
N LYS A 85 -3.77 10.56 -7.36
CA LYS A 85 -3.46 9.50 -8.34
C LYS A 85 -2.27 8.64 -7.90
N LYS A 86 -1.22 9.26 -7.34
CA LYS A 86 -0.08 8.52 -6.79
C LYS A 86 -0.50 7.64 -5.60
N MET A 87 -1.35 8.14 -4.71
CA MET A 87 -1.91 7.33 -3.62
C MET A 87 -2.72 6.16 -4.17
N VAL A 88 -3.62 6.41 -5.13
CA VAL A 88 -4.40 5.35 -5.80
C VAL A 88 -3.46 4.29 -6.36
N VAL A 89 -2.43 4.64 -7.13
CA VAL A 89 -1.49 3.66 -7.68
C VAL A 89 -0.69 2.92 -6.59
N LYS A 90 -0.25 3.62 -5.53
CA LYS A 90 0.52 3.06 -4.39
C LYS A 90 -0.27 1.96 -3.68
N TYR A 91 -1.57 2.18 -3.46
CA TYR A 91 -2.44 1.30 -2.67
C TYR A 91 -3.38 0.39 -3.49
N SER A 92 -3.45 0.56 -4.81
CA SER A 92 -4.37 -0.22 -5.66
C SER A 92 -3.81 -1.56 -6.14
N THR A 93 -4.73 -2.37 -6.68
CA THR A 93 -4.50 -3.64 -7.38
C THR A 93 -3.62 -3.52 -8.62
N THR A 94 -3.12 -4.66 -9.11
CA THR A 94 -2.26 -4.74 -10.31
C THR A 94 -2.91 -4.11 -11.56
N LYS A 95 -4.24 -4.16 -11.70
CA LYS A 95 -4.97 -3.63 -12.86
C LYS A 95 -4.84 -2.10 -12.97
N ILE A 96 -5.06 -1.38 -11.88
CA ILE A 96 -4.95 0.09 -11.86
C ILE A 96 -3.50 0.52 -12.11
N ARG A 97 -2.52 -0.24 -11.60
CA ARG A 97 -1.10 0.00 -11.87
C ARG A 97 -0.74 -0.20 -13.33
N ALA A 98 -1.30 -1.21 -14.00
CA ALA A 98 -1.11 -1.40 -15.45
C ALA A 98 -1.66 -0.23 -16.25
N ILE A 99 -2.93 0.16 -15.99
CA ILE A 99 -3.57 1.32 -16.64
C ILE A 99 -2.73 2.59 -16.47
N SER A 100 -2.24 2.86 -15.26
CA SER A 100 -1.37 4.00 -15.02
C SER A 100 -0.10 3.95 -15.86
N ARG A 101 0.57 2.80 -15.93
CA ARG A 101 1.85 2.65 -16.66
C ARG A 101 1.67 2.85 -18.16
N ASP A 102 0.67 2.20 -18.74
CA ASP A 102 0.39 2.29 -20.18
C ASP A 102 0.08 3.73 -20.58
N LEU A 103 -0.75 4.41 -19.77
CA LEU A 103 -1.13 5.79 -20.01
C LEU A 103 0.01 6.79 -19.76
N GLU A 104 0.92 6.52 -18.82
CA GLU A 104 2.10 7.38 -18.57
C GLU A 104 3.20 7.19 -19.62
N TYR A 105 3.32 6.01 -20.23
CA TYR A 105 4.22 5.79 -21.35
C TYR A 105 3.91 6.76 -22.50
N GLU A 106 2.63 6.95 -22.82
CA GLU A 106 2.21 7.93 -23.84
C GLU A 106 2.59 9.37 -23.47
N ILE A 107 2.55 9.72 -22.18
CA ILE A 107 2.93 11.06 -21.71
C ILE A 107 4.44 11.28 -21.84
N ASN A 108 5.26 10.28 -21.50
CA ASN A 108 6.71 10.39 -21.55
C ASN A 108 7.23 10.61 -22.98
N GLN A 109 6.53 10.11 -23.99
CA GLN A 109 6.83 10.40 -25.40
C GLN A 109 6.55 11.87 -25.80
N LEU A 110 5.74 12.58 -25.02
CA LEU A 110 5.29 13.95 -25.31
C LEU A 110 6.10 15.03 -24.57
N ILE A 111 6.96 14.67 -23.60
CA ILE A 111 7.59 15.65 -22.71
C ILE A 111 9.12 15.65 -22.83
N SER A 112 9.68 16.79 -23.24
CA SER A 112 11.07 17.22 -22.96
C SER A 112 11.17 18.34 -21.89
N ARG A 113 10.08 18.68 -21.19
CA ARG A 113 10.06 19.73 -20.14
C ARG A 113 9.22 19.31 -18.93
N SER A 114 9.88 19.04 -17.81
CA SER A 114 9.30 18.42 -16.62
C SER A 114 8.69 19.42 -15.64
N ILE A 115 7.47 19.12 -15.20
CA ILE A 115 6.91 19.61 -13.94
C ILE A 115 7.37 18.63 -12.86
N SER A 116 8.13 19.10 -11.87
CA SER A 116 8.50 18.29 -10.71
C SER A 116 7.25 17.93 -9.92
N ALA A 117 7.06 16.63 -9.71
CA ALA A 117 5.87 16.08 -9.11
C ALA A 117 6.02 16.03 -7.58
N GLU A 118 5.12 16.68 -6.84
CA GLU A 118 5.12 16.65 -5.37
C GLU A 118 4.70 15.26 -4.87
N LYS A 119 5.35 14.77 -3.81
CA LYS A 119 5.05 13.46 -3.21
C LYS A 119 3.88 13.63 -2.23
N PRO A 120 2.92 12.70 -2.18
CA PRO A 120 1.94 12.68 -1.09
C PRO A 120 2.67 12.65 0.25
N VAL A 121 2.19 13.43 1.24
CA VAL A 121 2.65 13.34 2.63
C VAL A 121 2.40 11.90 3.11
N ASP A 122 3.42 11.23 3.65
CA ASP A 122 3.26 9.84 4.07
C ASP A 122 2.58 9.80 5.43
N ILE A 123 1.52 9.00 5.54
CA ILE A 123 0.72 8.85 6.76
C ILE A 123 1.55 8.35 7.95
N PHE A 124 2.67 7.67 7.70
CA PHE A 124 3.61 7.25 8.75
C PHE A 124 4.18 8.45 9.51
N ASP A 125 4.42 9.57 8.83
CA ASP A 125 4.93 10.79 9.46
C ASP A 125 3.90 11.41 10.42
N LEU A 126 2.62 10.98 10.36
CA LEU A 126 1.51 11.52 11.15
C LEU A 126 1.03 10.60 12.26
N LEU A 127 1.37 9.32 12.19
CA LEU A 127 1.11 8.37 13.26
C LEU A 127 2.26 8.39 14.30
N GLU A 128 3.12 9.41 14.26
CA GLU A 128 4.31 9.63 15.10
C GLU A 128 5.29 8.44 15.15
N LYS A 129 5.14 7.47 14.25
CA LYS A 129 6.01 6.30 14.13
C LYS A 129 6.86 6.47 12.89
N GLY A 130 8.17 6.62 13.10
CA GLY A 130 9.16 6.61 12.03
C GLY A 130 9.05 5.39 11.11
N LYS A 131 9.86 5.38 10.05
CA LYS A 131 9.89 4.36 8.98
C LYS A 131 9.67 2.93 9.49
N PRO A 132 9.01 2.08 8.67
CA PRO A 132 8.52 0.81 9.13
C PRO A 132 9.65 -0.16 9.45
N ASP A 133 9.91 -0.34 10.75
CA ASP A 133 10.50 -1.56 11.30
C ASP A 133 9.41 -2.27 12.13
N ILE A 134 9.64 -3.52 12.51
CA ILE A 134 8.71 -4.52 13.11
C ILE A 134 7.64 -3.98 14.12
N SER A 135 7.82 -2.80 14.72
CA SER A 135 6.82 -2.02 15.47
C SER A 135 5.54 -1.66 14.68
N VAL A 136 5.53 -1.76 13.34
CA VAL A 136 4.39 -1.33 12.50
C VAL A 136 3.15 -2.22 12.61
N LEU A 137 3.23 -3.37 13.29
CA LEU A 137 2.07 -4.23 13.54
C LEU A 137 1.75 -4.36 15.03
N ASP A 138 2.27 -3.46 15.87
CA ASP A 138 1.89 -3.44 17.29
C ASP A 138 0.41 -3.08 17.48
N GLU A 139 -0.17 -3.53 18.60
CA GLU A 139 -1.61 -3.40 18.86
C GLU A 139 -2.06 -1.94 18.88
N ASN A 140 -1.22 -1.04 19.40
CA ASN A 140 -1.49 0.39 19.47
C ASN A 140 -1.56 1.03 18.06
N PHE A 141 -0.70 0.58 17.14
CA PHE A 141 -0.74 1.03 15.75
C PHE A 141 -1.98 0.48 15.04
N LEU A 142 -2.25 -0.82 15.18
CA LEU A 142 -3.40 -1.46 14.55
C LEU A 142 -4.73 -0.85 15.03
N ALA A 143 -4.82 -0.49 16.32
CA ALA A 143 -6.00 0.16 16.89
C ALA A 143 -6.33 1.51 16.23
N GLN A 144 -5.33 2.28 15.79
CA GLN A 144 -5.55 3.57 15.12
C GLN A 144 -6.35 3.42 13.82
N PHE A 145 -6.23 2.29 13.12
CA PHE A 145 -7.00 2.03 11.89
C PHE A 145 -8.50 1.84 12.17
N ARG A 146 -8.87 1.36 13.37
CA ARG A 146 -10.26 1.28 13.81
C ARG A 146 -10.87 2.64 14.12
N GLU A 147 -10.06 3.63 14.47
CA GLU A 147 -10.53 4.97 14.83
C GLU A 147 -10.52 5.93 13.63
N MET A 148 -9.76 5.63 12.58
CA MET A 148 -9.72 6.44 11.35
C MET A 148 -11.11 6.66 10.75
N GLY A 149 -11.50 7.91 10.51
CA GLY A 149 -12.75 8.26 9.82
C GLY A 149 -12.77 7.86 8.33
N TYR A 150 -11.60 7.73 7.70
CA TYR A 150 -11.43 7.39 6.29
C TYR A 150 -11.25 5.88 6.09
N LYS A 151 -12.31 5.10 6.36
CA LYS A 151 -12.24 3.62 6.44
C LYS A 151 -11.64 2.91 5.23
N ASN A 152 -11.99 3.31 4.01
CA ASN A 152 -11.45 2.62 2.82
C ASN A 152 -9.97 2.92 2.62
N TYR A 153 -9.55 4.16 2.89
CA TYR A 153 -8.14 4.51 2.89
C TYR A 153 -7.37 3.70 3.94
N ALA A 154 -7.92 3.58 5.15
CA ALA A 154 -7.34 2.78 6.24
C ALA A 154 -7.18 1.30 5.84
N ALA A 155 -8.23 0.69 5.28
CA ALA A 155 -8.18 -0.70 4.81
C ALA A 155 -7.13 -0.91 3.71
N ASP A 156 -7.12 -0.07 2.68
CA ASP A 156 -6.17 -0.19 1.55
C ASP A 156 -4.71 0.02 2.00
N LEU A 157 -4.50 0.91 2.96
CA LEU A 157 -3.19 1.16 3.57
C LEU A 157 -2.73 -0.04 4.40
N LEU A 158 -3.56 -0.53 5.32
CA LEU A 158 -3.22 -1.67 6.18
C LEU A 158 -2.95 -2.93 5.37
N LEU A 159 -3.78 -3.18 4.35
CA LEU A 159 -3.61 -4.27 3.39
C LEU A 159 -2.26 -4.18 2.70
N LYS A 160 -1.87 -2.99 2.24
CA LYS A 160 -0.55 -2.78 1.61
C LYS A 160 0.59 -3.11 2.58
N ILE A 161 0.52 -2.60 3.81
CA ILE A 161 1.54 -2.82 4.84
C ILE A 161 1.74 -4.32 5.07
N ILE A 162 0.65 -5.04 5.36
CA ILE A 162 0.69 -6.47 5.65
C ILE A 162 1.15 -7.28 4.44
N ASN A 163 0.68 -6.93 3.23
CA ASN A 163 1.12 -7.60 2.01
C ASN A 163 2.62 -7.41 1.75
N ASP A 164 3.13 -6.19 1.91
CA ASP A 164 4.54 -5.89 1.65
C ASP A 164 5.43 -6.62 2.67
N GLU A 165 5.01 -6.68 3.94
CA GLU A 165 5.68 -7.45 5.00
C GLU A 165 5.66 -8.97 4.74
N LEU A 166 4.49 -9.56 4.49
CA LEU A 166 4.37 -11.00 4.21
C LEU A 166 5.17 -11.42 2.98
N ARG A 167 5.27 -10.57 1.96
CA ARG A 167 6.10 -10.88 0.78
C ARG A 167 7.57 -11.00 1.12
N VAL A 168 8.09 -10.15 2.00
CA VAL A 168 9.48 -10.25 2.46
C VAL A 168 9.66 -11.50 3.30
N ARG A 169 8.77 -11.74 4.27
CA ARG A 169 8.86 -12.90 5.17
C ARG A 169 8.69 -14.23 4.46
N MET A 170 7.76 -14.34 3.51
CA MET A 170 7.58 -15.56 2.71
C MET A 170 8.81 -15.93 1.90
N LYS A 171 9.56 -14.94 1.40
CA LYS A 171 10.81 -15.22 0.66
C LYS A 171 11.86 -15.85 1.55
N LYS A 172 11.88 -15.49 2.84
CA LYS A 172 12.82 -16.02 3.82
C LYS A 172 12.37 -17.37 4.37
N ASN A 173 11.08 -17.50 4.72
CA ASN A 173 10.53 -18.70 5.32
C ASN A 173 9.13 -19.01 4.77
N PRO A 174 9.03 -19.68 3.61
CA PRO A 174 7.74 -20.00 3.00
C PRO A 174 6.93 -20.99 3.85
N PHE A 175 7.58 -21.90 4.59
CA PHE A 175 6.89 -22.90 5.41
C PHE A 175 6.10 -22.26 6.55
N ARG A 176 6.65 -21.20 7.16
CA ARG A 176 5.98 -20.49 8.27
C ARG A 176 4.86 -19.56 7.83
N TYR A 177 5.03 -18.86 6.70
CA TYR A 177 4.18 -17.72 6.32
C TYR A 177 3.25 -17.95 5.13
N LYS A 178 3.36 -19.09 4.41
CA LYS A 178 2.53 -19.37 3.22
C LYS A 178 1.03 -19.31 3.49
N SER A 179 0.56 -19.94 4.56
CA SER A 179 -0.88 -19.95 4.90
C SER A 179 -1.43 -18.54 5.16
N LEU A 180 -0.67 -17.69 5.85
CA LEU A 180 -1.07 -16.29 6.09
C LEU A 180 -1.14 -15.48 4.82
N TYR A 181 -0.21 -15.72 3.89
CA TYR A 181 -0.24 -15.07 2.60
C TYR A 181 -1.41 -15.53 1.73
N GLU A 182 -1.80 -16.80 1.82
CA GLU A 182 -3.00 -17.34 1.16
C GLU A 182 -4.28 -16.72 1.75
N MET A 183 -4.40 -16.65 3.08
CA MET A 183 -5.51 -15.95 3.76
C MET A 183 -5.61 -14.48 3.32
N LEU A 184 -4.48 -13.77 3.25
CA LEU A 184 -4.45 -12.38 2.79
C LEU A 184 -4.94 -12.25 1.34
N LYS A 185 -4.55 -13.18 0.46
CA LYS A 185 -5.01 -13.17 -0.93
C LYS A 185 -6.52 -13.36 -1.05
N GLU A 186 -7.07 -14.31 -0.29
CA GLU A 186 -8.52 -14.54 -0.26
C GLU A 186 -9.28 -13.30 0.24
N LEU A 187 -8.76 -12.65 1.29
CA LEU A 187 -9.33 -11.41 1.81
C LEU A 187 -9.30 -10.28 0.77
N ILE A 188 -8.18 -10.13 0.03
CA ILE A 188 -8.06 -9.17 -1.08
C ILE A 188 -9.15 -9.42 -2.12
N GLU A 189 -9.38 -10.69 -2.50
CA GLU A 189 -10.39 -11.04 -3.49
C GLU A 189 -11.80 -10.69 -3.00
N LYS A 190 -12.16 -11.12 -1.80
CA LYS A 190 -13.46 -10.81 -1.18
C LYS A 190 -13.70 -9.30 -1.07
N TYR A 191 -12.67 -8.55 -0.68
CA TYR A 191 -12.76 -7.09 -0.58
C TYR A 191 -12.95 -6.42 -1.94
N ASN A 192 -12.20 -6.83 -2.96
CA ASN A 192 -12.33 -6.28 -4.32
C ASN A 192 -13.74 -6.49 -4.91
N VAL A 193 -14.33 -7.67 -4.68
CA VAL A 193 -15.70 -7.97 -5.12
C VAL A 193 -16.79 -7.57 -4.11
N ARG A 194 -16.43 -6.86 -3.04
CA ARG A 194 -17.32 -6.37 -1.97
C ARG A 194 -18.18 -7.44 -1.30
N LEU A 195 -17.62 -8.63 -1.12
CA LEU A 195 -18.25 -9.71 -0.35
C LEU A 195 -18.13 -9.51 1.17
N VAL A 196 -17.27 -8.58 1.59
CA VAL A 196 -17.02 -8.22 3.00
C VAL A 196 -17.07 -6.70 3.15
N THR A 197 -17.44 -6.21 4.33
CA THR A 197 -17.44 -4.78 4.58
C THR A 197 -16.01 -4.27 4.83
N THR A 198 -15.77 -2.98 4.62
CA THR A 198 -14.46 -2.36 4.91
C THR A 198 -14.06 -2.52 6.38
N ALA A 199 -15.03 -2.56 7.29
CA ALA A 199 -14.76 -2.79 8.71
C ALA A 199 -14.29 -4.22 8.95
N ASP A 200 -14.98 -5.22 8.37
CA ASP A 200 -14.58 -6.63 8.48
C ASP A 200 -13.18 -6.86 7.91
N VAL A 201 -12.85 -6.20 6.79
CA VAL A 201 -11.51 -6.26 6.19
C VAL A 201 -10.44 -5.74 7.14
N ILE A 202 -10.70 -4.62 7.83
CA ILE A 202 -9.74 -4.09 8.82
C ILE A 202 -9.54 -5.10 9.95
N GLU A 203 -10.60 -5.70 10.47
CA GLU A 203 -10.49 -6.71 11.53
C GLU A 203 -9.73 -7.96 11.08
N GLU A 204 -10.03 -8.51 9.91
CA GLU A 204 -9.32 -9.67 9.36
C GLU A 204 -7.83 -9.36 9.12
N LEU A 205 -7.51 -8.15 8.63
CA LEU A 205 -6.13 -7.69 8.47
C LEU A 205 -5.41 -7.58 9.83
N MET A 206 -6.08 -7.08 10.86
CA MET A 206 -5.52 -7.03 12.22
C MET A 206 -5.22 -8.42 12.78
N GLU A 207 -6.08 -9.40 12.54
CA GLU A 207 -5.83 -10.78 12.95
C GLU A 207 -4.64 -11.40 12.20
N ILE A 208 -4.53 -11.18 10.89
CA ILE A 208 -3.34 -11.59 10.12
C ILE A 208 -2.07 -10.95 10.71
N ALA A 209 -2.13 -9.66 11.03
CA ALA A 209 -1.00 -8.94 11.63
C ALA A 209 -0.57 -9.51 13.00
N LYS A 210 -1.53 -9.85 13.87
CA LYS A 210 -1.26 -10.50 15.16
C LYS A 210 -0.60 -11.87 14.98
N GLU A 211 -1.09 -12.66 14.03
CA GLU A 211 -0.55 -13.99 13.77
C GLU A 211 0.87 -13.95 13.19
N ILE A 212 1.18 -12.95 12.36
CA ILE A 212 2.56 -12.66 11.92
C ILE A 212 3.48 -12.42 13.13
N ARG A 213 3.05 -11.60 14.10
CA ARG A 213 3.84 -11.32 15.31
C ARG A 213 3.98 -12.55 16.19
N ARG A 214 2.91 -13.33 16.35
CA ARG A 214 2.93 -14.57 17.13
C ARG A 214 3.96 -15.56 16.56
N LYS A 215 3.92 -15.80 15.25
CA LYS A 215 4.88 -16.66 14.54
C LYS A 215 6.31 -16.14 14.61
N GLN A 216 6.51 -14.83 14.69
CA GLN A 216 7.85 -14.28 14.90
C GLN A 216 8.37 -14.59 16.32
N GLY A 217 7.56 -14.32 17.34
CA GLY A 217 7.94 -14.56 18.74
C GLY A 217 8.22 -16.03 19.07
N GLU A 218 7.62 -16.97 18.34
CA GLU A 218 7.97 -18.40 18.44
C GLU A 218 9.41 -18.69 18.02
N GLY A 219 9.92 -18.00 16.99
CA GLY A 219 11.31 -18.15 16.55
C GLY A 219 12.31 -17.63 17.58
N GLU A 220 12.00 -16.48 18.18
CA GLU A 220 12.81 -15.87 19.24
C GLU A 220 12.90 -16.78 20.47
N LYS A 221 11.82 -17.47 20.85
CA LYS A 221 11.82 -18.44 21.96
C LYS A 221 12.70 -19.67 21.70
N LEU A 222 12.94 -20.02 20.45
CA LEU A 222 13.80 -21.14 20.07
C LEU A 222 15.28 -20.74 20.00
N ASP A 223 15.62 -19.46 20.21
CA ASP A 223 17.00 -18.96 20.10
C ASP A 223 17.64 -19.43 18.78
N LEU A 224 16.88 -19.27 17.68
CA LEU A 224 17.30 -19.58 16.31
C LEU A 224 17.42 -18.27 15.54
N THR A 225 18.42 -18.18 14.67
CA THR A 225 18.46 -17.10 13.65
C THR A 225 17.31 -17.27 12.66
N GLU A 226 17.07 -16.27 11.83
CA GLU A 226 15.99 -16.31 10.83
C GLU A 226 16.21 -17.44 9.80
N GLU A 227 17.46 -17.69 9.41
CA GLU A 227 17.85 -18.79 8.53
C GLU A 227 17.70 -20.15 9.20
N GLU A 228 18.16 -20.26 10.45
CA GLU A 228 18.03 -21.49 11.24
C GLU A 228 16.55 -21.84 11.46
N LEU A 229 15.71 -20.84 11.73
CA LEU A 229 14.28 -21.01 11.89
C LEU A 229 13.60 -21.47 10.59
N ALA A 230 14.01 -20.93 9.44
CA ALA A 230 13.49 -21.36 8.14
C ALA A 230 13.84 -22.83 7.85
N PHE A 231 15.06 -23.25 8.19
CA PHE A 231 15.46 -24.64 8.06
C PHE A 231 14.74 -25.54 9.06
N TYR A 232 14.61 -25.10 10.31
CA TYR A 232 13.83 -25.77 11.33
C TYR A 232 12.39 -26.03 10.88
N ASP A 233 11.73 -25.03 10.29
CA ASP A 233 10.35 -25.17 9.79
C ASP A 233 10.26 -26.08 8.57
N LEU A 234 11.25 -26.02 7.68
CA LEU A 234 11.36 -26.97 6.56
C LEU A 234 11.43 -28.40 7.09
N LEU A 235 12.34 -28.68 8.03
CA LEU A 235 12.50 -30.01 8.62
C LEU A 235 11.25 -30.45 9.39
N SER A 236 10.66 -29.54 10.18
CA SER A 236 9.43 -29.80 10.94
C SER A 236 8.23 -30.09 10.04
N SER A 237 8.19 -29.51 8.83
CA SER A 237 7.14 -29.80 7.83
C SER A 237 7.26 -31.20 7.22
N LYS A 238 8.38 -31.90 7.45
CA LYS A 238 8.65 -33.26 6.99
C LYS A 238 8.54 -34.21 8.18
N GLU A 239 7.31 -34.42 8.67
CA GLU A 239 6.93 -35.22 9.86
C GLU A 239 7.56 -36.62 10.00
N ARG A 240 8.25 -37.13 8.96
CA ARG A 240 8.77 -38.51 8.91
C ARG A 240 10.26 -38.66 9.22
N VAL A 241 11.00 -37.57 9.49
CA VAL A 241 12.47 -37.63 9.55
C VAL A 241 13.03 -37.50 10.98
N PHE A 242 12.29 -36.92 11.93
CA PHE A 242 12.83 -36.59 13.25
C PHE A 242 11.90 -37.04 14.38
N GLU A 243 12.48 -37.60 15.44
CA GLU A 243 11.73 -38.14 16.59
C GLU A 243 11.39 -37.06 17.63
N ASN A 244 12.15 -35.95 17.69
CA ASN A 244 11.83 -34.83 18.58
C ASN A 244 12.29 -33.45 18.05
N TYR A 245 11.71 -32.38 18.59
CA TYR A 245 11.97 -31.00 18.16
C TYR A 245 13.36 -30.46 18.55
N GLU A 246 14.00 -30.99 19.59
CA GLU A 246 15.37 -30.56 19.99
C GLU A 246 16.41 -31.04 18.98
N GLU A 247 16.24 -32.23 18.41
CA GLU A 247 17.09 -32.77 17.36
C GLU A 247 16.99 -31.92 16.09
N ILE A 248 15.77 -31.52 15.68
CA ILE A 248 15.55 -30.62 14.54
C ILE A 248 16.27 -29.29 14.76
N ARG A 249 16.16 -28.73 15.96
CA ARG A 249 16.80 -27.48 16.34
C ARG A 249 18.32 -27.58 16.26
N ALA A 250 18.91 -28.65 16.80
CA ALA A 250 20.36 -28.88 16.75
C ALA A 250 20.87 -28.99 15.31
N ILE A 251 20.17 -29.77 14.47
CA ILE A 251 20.53 -29.96 13.06
C ILE A 251 20.42 -28.65 12.28
N ALA A 252 19.38 -27.85 12.52
CA ALA A 252 19.24 -26.55 11.87
C ALA A 252 20.41 -25.61 12.17
N LYS A 253 20.83 -25.51 13.43
CA LYS A 253 22.00 -24.72 13.84
C LYS A 253 23.29 -25.24 13.20
N GLU A 254 23.47 -26.56 13.15
CA GLU A 254 24.69 -27.18 12.60
C GLU A 254 24.81 -27.00 11.08
N VAL A 255 23.72 -27.23 10.34
CA VAL A 255 23.72 -27.10 8.87
C VAL A 255 24.00 -25.66 8.45
N ILE A 256 23.35 -24.68 9.09
CA ILE A 256 23.58 -23.27 8.76
C ILE A 256 25.01 -22.85 9.12
N ARG A 257 25.54 -23.30 10.27
CA ARG A 257 26.94 -23.06 10.64
C ARG A 257 27.92 -23.60 9.59
N ASN A 258 27.71 -24.82 9.09
CA ASN A 258 28.59 -25.43 8.10
C ASN A 258 28.48 -24.75 6.71
N LEU A 259 27.29 -24.27 6.34
CA LEU A 259 27.10 -23.50 5.11
C LEU A 259 27.73 -22.09 5.18
N ALA A 260 27.84 -21.49 6.36
CA ALA A 260 28.46 -20.19 6.56
C ALA A 260 30.00 -20.20 6.54
N ILE A 261 30.61 -21.39 6.59
CA ILE A 261 32.07 -21.59 6.60
C ILE A 261 32.61 -21.93 5.18
N MET A 262 31.73 -22.24 4.22
CA MET A 262 32.06 -22.39 2.79
C MET A 262 31.94 -21.07 2.03
#